data_AF-A0AAU4ARU4-F1
#
_entry.id   AF-A0AAU4ARU4-F1
#
_cell.length_a   1.000
_cell.length_b   1.000
_cell.length_c   1.000
_cell.angle_alpha   90.00
_cell.angle_beta   90.00
_cell.angle_gamma   90.00
#
_symmetry.space_group_name_H-M   'P 1'
#
loop_
_entity.id
_entity.type
_entity.pdbx_description
1 polymer ?
#
loop_
_entity_poly.entity_id
_entity_poly.type
_entity_poly.pdbx_seq_one_letter_code
_entity_poly.pdbx_strand_id
1 'polypeptide(L)'
;MTAVTSTAAAAEPISGLKGGSAFILIAIVVVVVAVVAVVPLIMDVRRATAWRRQLTDQLIDRAATDQEVRDFLRDLREPRGVRGLTRSIIAVLILALVGFALAVAMLSSGPDSGDLRKTIVTSLMTVLATVAGFYFGSLGAQNSAEDARRQATPRPPKPTPPPPKPTPPAPAPTPTPPTSPPDHEA
;
A
#
# COMPACT_ATOMS: atom_id res chain seq x y z
N MET A 1 -1.33 -14.58 52.89
CA MET A 1 -1.67 -13.71 51.75
C MET A 1 -0.94 -12.39 51.95
N THR A 2 0.20 -12.20 51.30
CA THR A 2 1.04 -11.00 51.39
C THR A 2 0.58 -9.99 50.34
N ALA A 3 0.07 -8.84 50.80
CA ALA A 3 -0.30 -7.74 49.92
C ALA A 3 0.97 -7.09 49.35
N VAL A 4 1.11 -7.13 48.02
CA VAL A 4 2.19 -6.42 47.32
C VAL A 4 1.72 -4.99 47.11
N THR A 5 2.18 -4.08 47.97
CA THR A 5 1.98 -2.63 47.80
C THR A 5 2.88 -2.18 46.66
N SER A 6 2.33 -2.02 45.46
CA SER A 6 3.04 -1.38 44.36
C SER A 6 3.21 0.11 44.68
N THR A 7 4.42 0.49 45.08
CA THR A 7 4.86 1.89 45.15
C THR A 7 4.89 2.45 43.73
N ALA A 8 3.79 3.06 43.30
CA ALA A 8 3.77 3.84 42.08
C ALA A 8 4.72 5.03 42.28
N ALA A 9 5.85 5.03 41.56
CA ALA A 9 6.77 6.15 41.55
C ALA A 9 6.03 7.39 41.04
N ALA A 10 5.67 8.29 41.96
CA ALA A 10 5.13 9.58 41.63
C ALA A 10 6.23 10.38 40.95
N ALA A 11 6.08 10.63 39.64
CA ALA A 11 7.00 11.48 38.90
C ALA A 11 7.02 12.86 39.55
N GLU A 12 8.16 13.25 40.13
CA GLU A 12 8.33 14.59 40.69
C GLU A 12 8.12 15.63 39.58
N PRO A 13 7.25 16.64 39.81
CA PRO A 13 7.06 17.71 38.84
C PRO A 13 8.37 18.48 38.66
N ILE A 14 8.80 18.61 37.40
CA ILE A 14 10.02 19.34 37.02
C ILE A 14 9.88 20.78 37.54
N SER A 15 10.59 21.07 38.62
CA SER A 15 10.54 22.37 39.29
C SER A 15 11.28 23.39 38.44
N GLY A 16 10.54 24.28 37.77
CA GLY A 16 11.10 25.35 36.91
C GLY A 16 10.27 25.72 35.69
N LEU A 17 9.28 24.92 35.31
CA LEU A 17 8.41 25.16 34.14
C LEU A 17 7.09 25.88 34.51
N LYS A 18 7.16 26.95 35.30
CA LYS A 18 6.01 27.84 35.52
C LYS A 18 6.17 29.11 34.70
N GLY A 19 5.19 29.44 33.86
CA GLY A 19 5.14 30.67 33.07
C GLY A 19 5.44 30.50 31.58
N GLY A 20 5.61 31.63 30.88
CA GLY A 20 5.69 31.71 29.41
C GLY A 20 6.81 30.89 28.76
N SER A 21 7.87 30.53 29.50
CA SER A 21 8.95 29.67 29.01
C SER A 21 8.48 28.24 28.69
N ALA A 22 7.58 27.67 29.50
CA ALA A 22 6.97 26.37 29.25
C ALA A 22 6.12 26.39 27.97
N PHE A 23 5.41 27.50 27.74
CA PHE A 23 4.62 27.70 26.52
C PHE A 23 5.51 27.74 25.27
N ILE A 24 6.64 28.47 25.32
CA ILE A 24 7.58 28.57 24.19
C ILE A 24 8.19 27.20 23.87
N LEU A 25 8.63 26.45 24.89
CA LEU A 25 9.21 25.12 24.69
C LEU A 25 8.21 24.18 24.00
N ILE A 26 6.96 24.21 24.45
CA ILE A 26 5.91 23.37 23.88
C ILE A 26 5.54 23.82 22.47
N ALA A 27 5.47 25.12 22.21
CA ALA A 27 5.26 25.64 20.86
C ALA A 27 6.36 25.17 19.90
N ILE A 28 7.63 25.20 20.33
CA ILE A 28 8.75 24.67 19.55
C ILE A 28 8.57 23.18 19.29
N VAL A 29 8.24 22.38 20.30
CA VAL A 29 8.03 20.93 20.14
C VAL A 29 6.89 20.65 19.16
N VAL A 30 5.76 21.36 19.26
CA VAL A 30 4.64 21.21 18.35
C VAL A 30 5.04 21.57 16.91
N VAL A 31 5.78 22.66 16.71
CA VAL A 31 6.28 23.05 15.39
C VAL A 31 7.24 22.01 14.84
N VAL A 32 8.16 21.49 15.65
CA VAL A 32 9.11 20.44 15.22
C VAL A 32 8.35 19.18 14.82
N VAL A 33 7.39 18.72 15.62
CA VAL A 33 6.56 17.55 15.29
C VAL A 33 5.76 17.79 14.00
N ALA A 34 5.16 18.97 13.85
CA ALA A 34 4.43 19.34 12.63
C ALA A 34 5.35 19.35 11.41
N VAL A 35 6.55 19.93 11.52
CA VAL A 35 7.54 19.95 10.44
C VAL A 35 7.97 18.53 10.08
N VAL A 36 8.29 17.68 11.06
CA VAL A 36 8.69 16.28 10.84
C VAL A 36 7.56 15.47 10.18
N ALA A 37 6.29 15.76 10.49
CA ALA A 37 5.16 15.09 9.85
C ALA A 37 4.85 15.62 8.43
N VAL A 38 4.94 16.94 8.23
CA VAL A 38 4.51 17.61 6.99
C VAL A 38 5.59 17.56 5.91
N VAL A 39 6.87 17.67 6.28
CA VAL A 39 7.98 17.71 5.31
C VAL A 39 8.06 16.45 4.44
N PRO A 40 8.00 15.21 4.98
CA PRO A 40 8.02 14.00 4.16
C PRO A 40 6.84 13.96 3.19
N LEU A 41 5.67 14.41 3.64
CA LEU A 41 4.46 14.45 2.81
C LEU A 41 4.61 15.43 1.63
N ILE A 42 5.15 16.61 1.90
CA ILE A 42 5.45 17.59 0.84
C ILE A 42 6.52 17.03 -0.12
N MET A 43 7.56 16.38 0.40
CA MET A 43 8.60 15.78 -0.44
C MET A 43 8.05 14.66 -1.31
N ASP A 44 7.20 13.80 -0.77
CA ASP A 44 6.60 12.69 -1.51
C ASP A 44 5.65 13.19 -2.61
N VAL A 45 4.80 14.18 -2.31
CA VAL A 45 3.94 14.84 -3.31
C VAL A 45 4.77 15.50 -4.41
N ARG A 46 5.85 16.21 -4.05
CA ARG A 46 6.76 16.82 -5.02
C ARG A 46 7.46 15.77 -5.88
N ARG A 47 7.93 14.68 -5.28
CA ARG A 47 8.61 13.59 -5.98
C ARG A 47 7.66 12.84 -6.92
N ALA A 48 6.43 12.56 -6.48
CA ALA A 48 5.39 11.98 -7.32
C ALA A 48 5.03 12.90 -8.50
N THR A 49 4.97 14.22 -8.28
CA THR A 49 4.71 15.19 -9.34
C THR A 49 5.88 15.30 -10.32
N ALA A 50 7.12 15.32 -9.81
CA ALA A 50 8.33 15.37 -10.63
C ALA A 50 8.45 14.11 -11.52
N TRP A 51 8.21 12.93 -10.95
CA TRP A 51 8.23 11.68 -11.72
C TRP A 51 7.15 11.68 -12.81
N ARG A 52 5.92 12.11 -12.52
CA ARG A 52 4.86 12.22 -13.54
C ARG A 52 5.25 13.11 -14.71
N ARG A 53 5.91 14.24 -14.45
CA ARG A 53 6.40 15.13 -15.52
C ARG A 53 7.40 14.38 -16.42
N GLN A 54 8.43 13.76 -15.84
CA GLN A 54 9.42 13.00 -16.60
C GLN A 54 8.82 11.86 -17.43
N LEU A 55 7.85 11.13 -16.87
CA LEU A 55 7.12 10.09 -17.60
C LEU A 55 6.29 10.66 -18.75
N THR A 56 5.63 11.79 -18.53
CA THR A 56 4.78 12.42 -19.54
C THR A 56 5.63 12.95 -20.69
N ASP A 57 6.77 13.56 -20.40
CA ASP A 57 7.71 14.03 -21.41
C ASP A 57 8.25 12.86 -22.26
N GLN A 58 8.67 11.76 -21.62
CA GLN A 58 9.12 10.56 -22.34
C GLN A 58 8.02 9.88 -23.16
N LEU A 59 6.78 9.89 -22.66
CA LEU A 59 5.63 9.31 -23.35
C LEU A 59 5.18 10.19 -24.50
N ILE A 60 5.26 11.52 -24.40
CA ILE A 60 4.96 12.43 -25.51
C ILE A 60 5.95 12.22 -26.66
N ASP A 61 7.24 12.11 -26.34
CA ASP A 61 8.28 11.88 -27.36
C ASP A 61 8.11 10.51 -28.06
N ARG A 62 7.64 9.47 -27.35
CA ARG A 62 7.38 8.13 -27.93
C ARG A 62 6.00 7.96 -28.56
N ALA A 63 4.97 8.63 -28.03
CA ALA A 63 3.59 8.55 -28.53
C ALA A 63 3.41 9.24 -29.88
N ALA A 64 4.32 10.16 -30.23
CA ALA A 64 4.39 10.73 -31.56
C ALA A 64 4.69 9.67 -32.63
N THR A 65 5.30 8.55 -32.26
CA THR A 65 5.80 7.52 -33.17
C THR A 65 5.04 6.20 -33.11
N ASP A 66 4.46 5.81 -31.96
CA ASP A 66 3.88 4.47 -31.80
C ASP A 66 2.38 4.44 -31.44
N GLN A 67 1.64 3.59 -32.16
CA GLN A 67 0.20 3.40 -31.97
C GLN A 67 -0.13 2.62 -30.69
N GLU A 68 0.77 1.75 -30.23
CA GLU A 68 0.67 1.01 -28.97
C GLU A 68 0.69 1.93 -27.74
N VAL A 69 1.40 3.06 -27.83
CA VAL A 69 1.46 4.05 -26.73
C VAL A 69 0.10 4.72 -26.53
N ARG A 70 -0.74 4.85 -27.57
CA ARG A 70 -2.10 5.38 -27.41
C ARG A 70 -3.01 4.44 -26.62
N ASP A 71 -2.91 3.14 -26.84
CA ASP A 71 -3.69 2.17 -26.08
C ASP A 71 -3.21 2.09 -24.63
N PHE A 72 -1.90 2.17 -24.39
CA PHE A 72 -1.35 2.25 -23.03
C PHE A 72 -1.76 3.54 -22.31
N LEU A 73 -1.76 4.68 -23.00
CA LEU A 73 -2.26 5.96 -22.46
C LEU A 73 -3.77 5.92 -22.20
N ARG A 74 -4.54 5.16 -22.97
CA ARG A 74 -5.97 4.95 -22.75
C ARG A 74 -6.23 4.12 -21.49
N ASP A 75 -5.40 3.12 -21.24
CA ASP A 75 -5.46 2.28 -20.04
C ASP A 75 -4.97 3.03 -18.77
N LEU A 76 -3.93 3.86 -18.90
CA LEU A 76 -3.47 4.77 -17.82
C LEU A 76 -4.44 5.92 -17.51
N ARG A 77 -5.37 6.23 -18.44
CA ARG A 77 -6.40 7.25 -18.24
C ARG A 77 -7.47 6.79 -17.26
N GLU A 78 -7.57 5.49 -16.97
CA GLU A 78 -8.36 5.02 -15.84
C GLU A 78 -7.67 5.46 -14.53
N PRO A 79 -8.30 6.34 -13.74
CA PRO A 79 -7.64 7.00 -12.61
C PRO A 79 -7.50 6.03 -11.42
N ARG A 80 -6.59 5.07 -11.53
CA ARG A 80 -6.28 4.09 -10.46
C ARG A 80 -5.32 4.66 -9.41
N GLY A 81 -4.64 5.77 -9.71
CA GLY A 81 -3.58 6.33 -8.85
C GLY A 81 -4.03 7.30 -7.74
N VAL A 82 -5.29 7.75 -7.69
CA VAL A 82 -5.69 8.85 -6.78
C VAL A 82 -6.32 8.36 -5.46
N ARG A 83 -6.89 7.14 -5.45
CA ARG A 83 -7.61 6.60 -4.27
C ARG A 83 -6.72 6.33 -3.05
N GLY A 84 -5.44 6.04 -3.26
CA GLY A 84 -4.49 5.83 -2.15
C GLY A 84 -4.11 7.13 -1.43
N LEU A 85 -4.06 8.24 -2.17
CA LEU A 85 -3.50 9.49 -1.67
C LEU A 85 -4.43 10.17 -0.66
N THR A 86 -5.72 10.29 -0.96
CA THR A 86 -6.72 10.87 -0.05
C THR A 86 -6.80 10.12 1.27
N ARG A 87 -6.65 8.79 1.22
CA ARG A 87 -6.64 7.93 2.38
C ARG A 87 -5.42 8.17 3.28
N SER A 88 -4.24 8.33 2.69
CA SER A 88 -3.03 8.66 3.44
C SER A 88 -3.12 10.03 4.11
N ILE A 89 -3.71 11.01 3.42
CA ILE A 89 -3.87 12.38 3.92
C ILE A 89 -4.80 12.43 5.14
N ILE A 90 -5.90 11.67 5.11
CA ILE A 90 -6.84 11.59 6.24
C ILE A 90 -6.15 10.94 7.45
N ALA A 91 -5.38 9.86 7.23
CA ALA A 91 -4.64 9.21 8.32
C ALA A 91 -3.61 10.16 8.96
N VAL A 92 -2.86 10.92 8.15
CA VAL A 92 -1.89 11.90 8.64
C VAL A 92 -2.57 13.04 9.39
N LEU A 93 -3.71 13.54 8.92
CA LEU A 93 -4.49 14.57 9.62
C LEU A 93 -4.97 14.09 10.99
N ILE A 94 -5.47 12.85 11.08
CA ILE A 94 -5.92 12.29 12.35
C ILE A 94 -4.73 12.12 13.31
N LEU A 95 -3.59 11.63 12.81
CA LEU A 95 -2.39 11.48 13.63
C LEU A 95 -1.87 12.84 14.15
N ALA A 96 -1.92 13.87 13.31
CA ALA A 96 -1.56 15.23 13.70
C ALA A 96 -2.51 15.79 14.78
N LEU A 97 -3.82 15.58 14.65
CA LEU A 97 -4.81 15.98 15.67
C LEU A 97 -4.60 15.26 17.00
N VAL A 98 -4.30 13.95 16.97
CA VAL A 98 -3.98 13.17 18.18
C VAL A 98 -2.71 13.70 18.86
N GLY A 99 -1.65 13.97 18.08
CA GLY A 99 -0.41 14.54 18.60
C GLY A 99 -0.62 15.94 19.21
N PHE A 100 -1.42 16.78 18.56
CA PHE A 100 -1.80 18.09 19.08
C PHE A 100 -2.59 17.99 20.39
N ALA A 101 -3.58 17.09 20.45
CA ALA A 101 -4.37 16.87 21.67
C ALA A 101 -3.51 16.39 22.84
N LEU A 102 -2.53 15.50 22.61
CA LEU A 102 -1.55 15.09 23.62
C LEU A 102 -0.71 16.27 24.12
N ALA A 103 -0.25 17.14 23.21
CA ALA A 103 0.53 18.31 23.59
C ALA A 103 -0.28 19.28 24.46
N VAL A 104 -1.55 19.54 24.11
CA VAL A 104 -2.46 20.37 24.90
C VAL A 104 -2.76 19.72 26.26
N ALA A 105 -2.95 18.40 26.31
CA ALA A 105 -3.18 17.68 27.56
C ALA A 105 -1.99 17.73 28.52
N MET A 106 -0.77 17.64 27.99
CA MET A 106 0.48 17.83 28.74
C MET A 106 0.61 19.27 29.27
N LEU A 107 0.07 20.26 28.55
CA LEU A 107 0.08 21.67 28.94
C LEU A 107 -0.87 21.97 30.11
N SER A 108 -1.94 21.17 30.26
CA SER A 108 -2.89 21.28 31.37
C SER A 108 -2.28 20.76 32.68
N SER A 109 -1.62 21.65 33.42
CA SER A 109 -0.90 21.38 34.68
C SER A 109 -1.65 21.94 35.89
N GLY A 110 -2.90 21.51 36.10
CA GLY A 110 -3.65 21.79 37.34
C GLY A 110 -3.46 20.69 38.39
N PRO A 111 -3.53 20.97 39.70
CA PRO A 111 -3.48 19.92 40.73
C PRO A 111 -4.59 18.86 40.56
N ASP A 112 -5.74 19.24 40.00
CA ASP A 112 -6.86 18.32 39.69
C ASP A 112 -6.76 17.65 38.30
N SER A 113 -5.70 17.93 37.53
CA SER A 113 -5.58 17.45 36.15
C SER A 113 -5.16 15.98 36.04
N GLY A 114 -4.92 15.28 37.16
CA GLY A 114 -4.53 13.86 37.15
C GLY A 114 -5.59 12.98 36.50
N ASP A 115 -6.85 13.13 36.91
CA ASP A 115 -7.95 12.33 36.36
C ASP A 115 -8.28 12.76 34.92
N LEU A 116 -8.27 14.08 34.68
CA LEU A 116 -8.49 14.67 33.35
C LEU A 116 -7.46 14.19 32.32
N ARG A 117 -6.18 14.10 32.70
CA ARG A 117 -5.11 13.52 31.87
C ARG A 117 -5.36 12.05 31.57
N LYS A 118 -5.80 11.27 32.56
CA LYS A 118 -6.13 9.85 32.37
C LYS A 118 -7.30 9.68 31.40
N THR A 119 -8.35 10.50 31.51
CA THR A 119 -9.48 10.50 30.57
C THR A 119 -9.04 10.86 29.16
N ILE A 120 -8.21 11.91 29.01
CA ILE A 120 -7.71 12.31 27.69
C ILE A 120 -6.85 11.21 27.08
N VAL A 121 -5.87 10.66 27.80
CA VAL A 121 -5.01 9.58 27.30
C VAL A 121 -5.84 8.36 26.91
N THR A 122 -6.83 7.98 27.73
CA THR A 122 -7.73 6.86 27.42
C THR A 122 -8.53 7.13 26.15
N SER A 123 -9.13 8.31 26.03
CA SER A 123 -9.90 8.69 24.84
C SER A 123 -9.03 8.70 23.57
N LEU A 124 -7.78 9.15 23.67
CA LEU A 124 -6.83 9.16 22.56
C LEU A 124 -6.40 7.75 22.17
N MET A 125 -6.19 6.85 23.14
CA MET A 125 -5.93 5.44 22.87
C MET A 125 -7.12 4.78 22.16
N THR A 126 -8.36 5.12 22.53
CA THR A 126 -9.56 4.66 21.83
C THR A 126 -9.60 5.18 20.39
N VAL A 127 -9.34 6.47 20.17
CA VAL A 127 -9.27 7.06 18.83
C VAL A 127 -8.17 6.38 18.01
N LEU A 128 -6.98 6.17 18.58
CA LEU A 128 -5.88 5.51 17.88
C LEU A 128 -6.20 4.05 17.53
N ALA A 129 -6.82 3.31 18.45
CA ALA A 129 -7.29 1.95 18.19
C ALA A 129 -8.34 1.89 17.08
N THR A 130 -9.31 2.81 17.09
CA THR A 130 -10.33 2.87 16.01
C THR A 130 -9.73 3.20 14.66
N VAL A 131 -8.83 4.18 14.59
CA VAL A 131 -8.11 4.55 13.35
C VAL A 131 -7.27 3.40 12.84
N ALA A 132 -6.53 2.71 13.72
CA ALA A 132 -5.78 1.51 13.37
C ALA A 132 -6.69 0.40 12.85
N GLY A 133 -7.81 0.13 13.52
CA GLY A 133 -8.80 -0.85 13.10
C GLY A 133 -9.38 -0.54 11.73
N PHE A 134 -9.76 0.72 11.47
CA PHE A 134 -10.23 1.17 10.17
C PHE A 134 -9.15 1.04 9.09
N TYR A 135 -7.92 1.46 9.39
CA TYR A 135 -6.80 1.40 8.45
C TYR A 135 -6.49 -0.04 8.04
N PHE A 136 -6.30 -0.95 9.01
CA PHE A 136 -5.98 -2.34 8.73
C PHE A 136 -7.17 -3.10 8.11
N GLY A 137 -8.39 -2.89 8.60
CA GLY A 137 -9.57 -3.60 8.08
C GLY A 137 -9.86 -3.29 6.62
N SER A 138 -9.66 -2.04 6.22
CA SER A 138 -9.87 -1.61 4.84
C SER A 138 -8.69 -1.94 3.91
N LEU A 139 -7.47 -2.11 4.42
CA LEU A 139 -6.35 -2.69 3.66
C LEU A 139 -6.66 -4.15 3.34
N GLY A 140 -7.17 -4.91 4.32
CA GLY A 140 -7.66 -6.27 4.11
C GLY A 140 -8.75 -6.33 3.04
N ALA A 141 -9.77 -5.48 3.16
CA ALA A 141 -10.87 -5.42 2.18
C ALA A 141 -10.39 -5.07 0.76
N GLN A 142 -9.41 -4.17 0.62
CA GLN A 142 -8.85 -3.80 -0.68
C GLN A 142 -8.07 -4.96 -1.30
N ASN A 143 -7.23 -5.65 -0.54
CA ASN A 143 -6.50 -6.82 -1.02
C ASN A 143 -7.45 -7.93 -1.45
N SER A 144 -8.48 -8.24 -0.65
CA SER A 144 -9.48 -9.24 -1.01
C SER A 144 -10.27 -8.87 -2.28
N ALA A 145 -10.62 -7.60 -2.44
CA ALA A 145 -11.30 -7.13 -3.66
C ALA A 145 -10.39 -7.21 -4.90
N GLU A 146 -9.11 -6.90 -4.75
CA GLU A 146 -8.12 -7.01 -5.83
C GLU A 146 -7.86 -8.48 -6.21
N ASP A 147 -7.74 -9.38 -5.23
CA ASP A 147 -7.61 -10.82 -5.48
C ASP A 147 -8.85 -11.39 -6.17
N ALA A 148 -10.05 -10.98 -5.75
CA ALA A 148 -11.29 -11.36 -6.41
C ALA A 148 -11.36 -10.86 -7.85
N ARG A 149 -10.89 -9.63 -8.13
CA ARG A 149 -10.81 -9.09 -9.49
C ARG A 149 -9.84 -9.86 -10.38
N ARG A 150 -8.69 -10.26 -9.83
CA ARG A 150 -7.71 -11.09 -10.55
C ARG A 150 -8.27 -12.47 -10.89
N GLN A 151 -9.08 -13.04 -10.00
CA GLN A 151 -9.77 -14.31 -10.27
C GLN A 151 -10.94 -14.18 -11.25
N ALA A 152 -11.65 -13.05 -11.23
CA ALA A 152 -12.78 -12.79 -12.11
C ALA A 152 -12.39 -12.42 -13.54
N THR A 153 -11.12 -12.08 -13.79
CA THR A 153 -10.63 -11.81 -15.15
C THR A 153 -10.68 -13.13 -15.93
N PRO A 154 -11.50 -13.23 -17.00
CA PRO A 154 -11.67 -14.48 -17.73
C PRO A 154 -10.32 -14.98 -18.20
N ARG A 155 -9.98 -16.22 -17.83
CA ARG A 155 -8.76 -16.86 -18.33
C ARG A 155 -8.83 -16.82 -19.86
N PRO A 156 -7.78 -16.35 -20.56
CA PRO A 156 -7.79 -16.35 -22.01
C PRO A 156 -8.17 -17.76 -22.49
N PRO A 157 -9.05 -17.87 -23.51
CA PRO A 157 -9.48 -19.16 -24.02
C PRO A 157 -8.24 -20.00 -24.31
N LYS A 158 -8.20 -21.22 -23.75
CA LYS A 158 -7.10 -22.14 -23.94
C LYS A 158 -6.84 -22.23 -25.45
N PRO A 159 -5.59 -22.01 -25.93
CA PRO A 159 -5.29 -22.07 -27.35
C PRO A 159 -5.85 -23.37 -27.89
N THR A 160 -6.77 -23.26 -28.85
CA THR A 160 -7.32 -24.43 -29.53
C THR A 160 -6.14 -25.23 -30.07
N PRO A 161 -6.05 -26.55 -29.82
CA PRO A 161 -4.99 -27.36 -30.36
C PRO A 161 -4.90 -27.10 -31.87
N PRO A 162 -3.70 -26.90 -32.43
CA PRO A 162 -3.56 -26.74 -33.87
C PRO A 162 -4.22 -27.95 -34.56
N PRO A 163 -4.92 -27.73 -35.69
CA PRO A 163 -5.57 -28.81 -36.40
C PRO A 163 -4.56 -29.94 -36.64
N PRO A 164 -4.96 -31.22 -36.46
CA PRO A 164 -4.06 -32.34 -36.68
C PRO A 164 -3.46 -32.22 -38.07
N LYS A 165 -2.13 -32.18 -38.13
CA LYS A 165 -1.38 -32.16 -39.39
C LYS A 165 -1.89 -33.33 -40.24
N PRO A 166 -2.27 -33.13 -41.52
CA PRO A 166 -2.74 -34.19 -42.37
C PRO A 166 -1.75 -35.36 -42.33
N THR A 167 -2.22 -36.52 -41.89
CA THR A 167 -1.43 -37.76 -41.91
C THR A 167 -1.00 -38.00 -43.36
N PRO A 168 0.30 -38.10 -43.64
CA PRO A 168 0.78 -38.45 -44.97
C PRO A 168 0.10 -39.74 -45.44
N PRO A 169 -0.38 -39.81 -46.71
CA PRO A 169 -0.98 -41.02 -47.24
C PRO A 169 0.00 -42.18 -47.08
N ALA A 170 -0.52 -43.32 -46.62
CA ALA A 170 0.25 -44.53 -46.39
C ALA A 170 1.08 -44.86 -47.65
N PRO A 171 2.39 -45.11 -47.53
CA PRO A 171 3.20 -45.53 -48.66
C PRO A 171 2.60 -46.79 -49.29
N ALA A 172 2.48 -46.77 -50.62
CA ALA A 172 1.96 -47.88 -51.40
C ALA A 172 2.70 -49.18 -51.04
N PRO A 173 2.01 -50.33 -50.95
CA PRO A 173 2.65 -51.59 -50.63
C PRO A 173 3.74 -51.90 -51.65
N THR A 174 4.97 -52.04 -51.17
CA THR A 174 6.10 -52.50 -51.97
C THR A 174 5.74 -53.85 -52.61
N PRO A 175 5.87 -54.00 -53.94
CA PRO A 175 5.60 -55.27 -54.59
C PRO A 175 6.56 -56.35 -54.05
N THR A 176 5.99 -57.44 -53.57
CA THR A 176 6.73 -58.61 -53.10
C THR A 176 7.58 -59.15 -54.26
N PRO A 177 8.91 -59.35 -54.07
CA PRO A 177 9.74 -59.95 -55.09
C PRO A 177 9.26 -61.37 -55.42
N PRO A 178 9.30 -61.81 -56.69
CA PRO A 178 8.97 -63.16 -57.06
C PRO A 178 9.93 -64.15 -56.38
N THR A 179 9.35 -65.17 -55.75
CA THR A 179 10.07 -66.29 -55.13
C THR A 179 10.87 -67.02 -56.20
N SER A 180 12.20 -67.05 -56.08
CA SER A 180 13.06 -67.84 -56.97
C SER A 180 12.71 -69.33 -56.89
N PRO A 181 12.75 -70.07 -58.01
CA PRO A 181 12.54 -71.52 -58.01
C PRO A 181 13.64 -72.24 -57.23
N PRO A 182 13.33 -73.36 -56.57
CA PRO A 182 14.34 -74.18 -55.90
C PRO A 182 15.30 -74.81 -56.91
N ASP A 183 16.59 -74.55 -56.73
CA ASP A 183 17.66 -75.25 -57.44
C ASP A 183 17.66 -76.72 -57.01
N HIS A 184 17.34 -77.61 -57.96
CA HIS A 184 17.54 -79.04 -57.80
C HIS A 184 19.01 -79.35 -58.08
N GLU A 185 19.84 -79.49 -57.04
CA GLU A 185 21.10 -80.21 -57.15
C GLU A 185 20.83 -81.73 -57.24
N ALA A 186 21.54 -82.36 -58.18
CA ALA A 186 21.45 -83.76 -58.56
C ALA A 186 22.45 -84.63 -57.80
#